data_AF-A0A6I3EIW2-F1
#
_entry.id   AF-A0A6I3EIW2-F1
#
_cell.length_a   1.000
_cell.length_b   1.000
_cell.length_c   1.000
_cell.angle_alpha   90.00
_cell.angle_beta   90.00
_cell.angle_gamma   90.00
#
_symmetry.space_group_name_H-M   'P 1'
#
loop_
_entity.id
_entity.type
_entity.pdbx_description
1 polymer ?
#
loop_
_entity_poly.entity_id
_entity_poly.type
_entity_poly.pdbx_seq_one_letter_code
_entity_poly.pdbx_strand_id
1 'polypeptide(L)'
;MTAILGISGYYHDSAACLVIDGEIKSAVQEERFTRVRHDADFPTNAVKYCIESSGLKPDQIDYVVFYDKPFLKFDRILETYLAFAPKGFRSFSRSLPVWLKEKLFQKQVIAKALEPIFGELGDRLLFSEHHLSHAASAFFPSPFKDAAVLTMDGVGEWVTTSTSIGRGNTLETLNEIHFPHSLGLLYSAFTYYTGFKVNSGEYKVMGLAPYG
;
A
#
# COMPACT_ATOMS: atom_id res chain seq x y z
N MET A 1 19.32 -17.01 8.16
CA MET A 1 17.91 -16.67 8.41
C MET A 1 17.78 -15.19 8.15
N THR A 2 16.84 -14.81 7.30
CA THR A 2 16.47 -13.43 7.04
C THR A 2 14.97 -13.28 7.32
N ALA A 3 14.61 -12.42 8.28
CA ALA A 3 13.24 -12.15 8.69
C ALA A 3 12.86 -10.70 8.36
N ILE A 4 11.78 -10.53 7.61
CA ILE A 4 11.32 -9.23 7.11
C ILE A 4 9.86 -9.03 7.47
N LEU A 5 9.56 -7.94 8.17
CA LEU A 5 8.20 -7.52 8.50
C LEU A 5 7.72 -6.47 7.49
N GLY A 6 6.79 -6.83 6.62
CA GLY A 6 6.06 -5.90 5.77
C GLY A 6 4.87 -5.28 6.54
N ILE A 7 4.67 -3.97 6.38
CA ILE A 7 3.56 -3.24 7.00
C ILE A 7 2.85 -2.33 6.01
N SER A 8 1.52 -2.29 6.14
CA SER A 8 0.62 -1.37 5.45
C SER A 8 -0.27 -0.62 6.44
N GLY A 9 -0.50 0.67 6.23
CA GLY A 9 -1.46 1.48 6.99
C GLY A 9 -1.48 2.95 6.60
N TYR A 10 -2.25 3.75 7.35
CA TYR A 10 -2.49 5.19 7.16
C TYR A 10 -3.25 5.56 5.87
N TYR A 11 -4.10 4.65 5.37
CA TYR A 11 -5.01 4.95 4.26
C TYR A 11 -6.29 4.11 4.32
N HIS A 12 -6.16 2.82 4.02
CA HIS A 12 -7.16 1.76 4.23
C HIS A 12 -6.46 0.41 4.23
N ASP A 13 -7.16 -0.62 4.70
CA ASP A 13 -6.71 -2.02 4.70
C ASP A 13 -5.33 -2.21 5.35
N SER A 14 -5.15 -1.61 6.52
CA SER A 14 -3.94 -1.79 7.32
C SER A 14 -3.67 -3.26 7.61
N ALA A 15 -2.42 -3.68 7.46
CA ALA A 15 -2.02 -5.08 7.52
C ALA A 15 -0.54 -5.24 7.88
N ALA A 16 -0.17 -6.44 8.31
CA ALA A 16 1.21 -6.85 8.50
C ALA A 16 1.46 -8.24 7.91
N CYS A 17 2.68 -8.46 7.44
CA CYS A 17 3.14 -9.73 6.89
C CYS A 17 4.56 -10.02 7.35
N LEU A 18 4.83 -11.23 7.85
CA LEU A 18 6.18 -11.67 8.18
C LEU A 18 6.65 -12.72 7.17
N VAL A 19 7.81 -12.44 6.56
CA VAL A 19 8.50 -13.35 5.66
C VAL A 19 9.79 -13.81 6.32
N ILE A 20 10.05 -15.11 6.33
CA ILE A 20 11.29 -15.70 6.83
C ILE A 20 11.90 -16.58 5.75
N ASP A 21 13.12 -16.28 5.32
CA ASP A 21 13.87 -17.03 4.31
C ASP A 21 13.06 -17.25 3.00
N GLY A 22 12.28 -16.23 2.60
CA GLY A 22 11.44 -16.25 1.40
C GLY A 22 10.05 -16.87 1.59
N GLU A 23 9.75 -17.43 2.76
CA GLU A 23 8.43 -18.00 3.06
C GLU A 23 7.56 -17.05 3.87
N ILE A 24 6.31 -16.86 3.43
CA ILE A 24 5.30 -16.13 4.20
C ILE A 24 4.92 -16.96 5.43
N LYS A 25 5.26 -16.49 6.63
CA LYS A 25 4.91 -17.15 7.89
C LYS A 25 3.56 -16.70 8.42
N SER A 26 3.24 -15.42 8.27
CA SER A 26 1.96 -14.85 8.66
C SER A 26 1.63 -13.65 7.80
N ALA A 27 0.36 -13.47 7.45
CA ALA A 27 -0.15 -12.29 6.78
C ALA A 27 -1.57 -12.02 7.28
N VAL A 28 -1.79 -10.88 7.92
CA VAL A 28 -3.05 -10.56 8.59
C VAL A 28 -3.42 -9.09 8.44
N GLN A 29 -4.73 -8.82 8.32
CA GLN A 29 -5.29 -7.47 8.27
C GLN A 29 -5.75 -7.01 9.67
N GLU A 30 -5.53 -5.74 9.97
CA GLU A 30 -5.85 -5.11 11.26
C GLU A 30 -7.36 -5.18 11.57
N GLU A 31 -8.21 -5.03 10.55
CA GLU A 31 -9.67 -5.09 10.68
C GLU A 31 -10.19 -6.40 11.28
N ARG A 32 -9.40 -7.50 11.20
CA ARG A 32 -9.76 -8.79 11.80
C ARG A 32 -9.73 -8.70 13.32
N PHE A 33 -8.84 -7.89 13.89
CA PHE A 33 -8.68 -7.65 15.32
C PHE A 33 -9.56 -6.50 15.80
N THR A 34 -9.50 -5.34 15.14
CA THR A 34 -10.20 -4.12 15.58
C THR A 34 -11.70 -4.18 15.32
N ARG A 35 -12.12 -5.05 14.38
CA ARG A 35 -13.51 -5.16 13.89
C ARG A 35 -14.01 -3.89 13.21
N VAL A 36 -13.10 -2.95 12.92
CA VAL A 36 -13.34 -1.76 12.11
C VAL A 36 -13.03 -2.11 10.67
N ARG A 37 -14.06 -2.18 9.82
CA ARG A 37 -13.89 -2.53 8.41
C ARG A 37 -13.05 -1.46 7.69
N HIS A 38 -12.07 -1.90 6.90
CA HIS A 38 -11.10 -1.05 6.20
C HIS A 38 -10.31 -0.15 7.15
N ASP A 39 -9.94 -0.69 8.32
CA ASP A 39 -9.14 0.03 9.30
C ASP A 39 -7.90 0.66 8.62
N ALA A 40 -7.74 1.96 8.85
CA ALA A 40 -6.70 2.78 8.26
C ALA A 40 -5.58 3.09 9.25
N ASP A 41 -5.77 2.78 10.54
CA ASP A 41 -4.78 3.09 11.58
C ASP A 41 -3.53 2.22 11.45
N PHE A 42 -2.50 2.52 12.24
CA PHE A 42 -1.30 1.69 12.25
C PHE A 42 -1.64 0.23 12.65
N PRO A 43 -1.16 -0.80 11.91
CA PRO A 43 -1.54 -2.21 12.09
C PRO A 43 -0.93 -2.83 13.37
N THR A 44 -1.29 -2.31 14.53
CA THR A 44 -0.67 -2.65 15.82
C THR A 44 -0.90 -4.11 16.18
N ASN A 45 -2.14 -4.60 16.04
CA ASN A 45 -2.49 -5.96 16.41
C ASN A 45 -1.94 -6.97 15.40
N ALA A 46 -1.98 -6.63 14.10
CA ALA A 46 -1.43 -7.43 13.04
C ALA A 46 0.10 -7.59 13.18
N VAL A 47 0.84 -6.52 13.51
CA VAL A 47 2.28 -6.58 13.77
C VAL A 47 2.58 -7.49 14.97
N LYS A 48 1.89 -7.29 16.09
CA LYS A 48 2.07 -8.13 17.29
C LYS A 48 1.82 -9.60 16.97
N TYR A 49 0.72 -9.90 16.29
CA TYR A 49 0.37 -11.27 15.88
C TYR A 49 1.46 -11.90 15.00
N CYS A 50 2.00 -11.16 14.03
CA CYS A 50 3.06 -11.67 13.17
C CYS A 50 4.33 -12.04 13.96
N ILE A 51 4.72 -11.20 14.92
CA ILE A 51 5.88 -11.47 15.78
C ILE A 51 5.61 -12.68 16.68
N GLU A 52 4.49 -12.67 17.41
CA GLU A 52 4.12 -13.71 18.38
C GLU A 52 3.97 -15.09 17.72
N SER A 53 3.29 -15.16 16.57
CA SER A 53 3.06 -16.42 15.85
C SER A 53 4.33 -17.05 15.26
N SER A 54 5.38 -16.25 15.06
CA SER A 54 6.67 -16.73 14.55
C SER A 54 7.58 -17.33 15.63
N GLY A 55 7.33 -17.01 16.90
CA GLY A 55 8.23 -17.34 18.02
C GLY A 55 9.55 -16.55 18.01
N LEU A 56 9.72 -15.59 17.10
CA LEU A 56 10.88 -14.69 17.07
C LEU A 56 10.73 -13.57 18.10
N LYS A 57 11.87 -13.12 18.61
CA LYS A 57 11.98 -11.85 19.32
C LYS A 57 12.10 -10.69 18.33
N PRO A 58 11.67 -9.46 18.69
CA PRO A 58 11.77 -8.28 17.82
C PRO A 58 13.19 -7.95 17.30
N ASP A 59 14.24 -8.29 18.06
CA ASP A 59 15.65 -8.10 17.68
C ASP A 59 16.11 -9.10 16.60
N GLN A 60 15.35 -10.17 16.36
CA GLN A 60 15.63 -11.17 15.32
C GLN A 60 14.96 -10.85 13.97
N ILE A 61 14.20 -9.76 13.87
CA ILE A 61 13.60 -9.31 12.61
C ILE A 61 14.58 -8.35 11.95
N ASP A 62 15.20 -8.73 10.84
CA ASP A 62 16.27 -7.92 10.23
C ASP A 62 15.76 -6.55 9.73
N TYR A 63 14.62 -6.55 9.03
CA TYR A 63 14.07 -5.36 8.37
C TYR A 63 12.57 -5.20 8.58
N VAL A 64 12.13 -3.94 8.59
CA VAL A 64 10.72 -3.56 8.49
C VAL A 64 10.53 -2.77 7.20
N VAL A 65 9.58 -3.16 6.36
CA VAL A 65 9.36 -2.57 5.04
C VAL A 65 7.97 -1.96 4.95
N PHE A 66 7.88 -0.71 4.53
CA PHE A 66 6.62 -0.04 4.21
C PHE A 66 6.44 0.09 2.70
N TYR A 67 5.21 -0.07 2.21
CA TYR A 67 4.89 -0.35 0.80
C TYR A 67 4.87 0.88 -0.13
N ASP A 68 5.00 2.11 0.38
CA ASP A 68 4.77 3.34 -0.38
C ASP A 68 5.87 4.36 -0.11
N LYS A 69 6.41 4.99 -1.16
CA LYS A 69 7.43 6.05 -1.07
C LYS A 69 6.76 7.42 -0.82
N PRO A 70 6.86 8.00 0.40
CA PRO A 70 6.05 9.15 0.79
C PRO A 70 6.26 10.42 -0.05
N PHE A 71 7.50 10.65 -0.52
CA PHE A 71 7.86 11.83 -1.29
C PHE A 71 7.28 11.83 -2.71
N LEU A 72 7.30 10.70 -3.41
CA LEU A 72 6.76 10.60 -4.77
C LEU A 72 5.23 10.75 -4.77
N LYS A 73 4.57 10.19 -3.76
CA LYS A 73 3.12 10.37 -3.57
C LYS A 73 2.75 11.82 -3.26
N PHE A 74 3.57 12.52 -2.46
CA PHE A 74 3.35 13.93 -2.18
C PHE A 74 3.50 14.80 -3.43
N ASP A 75 4.51 14.53 -4.25
CA ASP A 75 4.77 15.21 -5.52
C ASP A 75 3.56 15.15 -6.47
N ARG A 76 2.98 13.95 -6.69
CA ARG A 76 1.74 13.81 -7.47
C ARG A 76 0.60 14.67 -6.99
N ILE A 77 0.38 14.69 -5.67
CA ILE A 77 -0.73 15.45 -5.08
C ILE A 77 -0.51 16.94 -5.36
N LEU A 78 0.71 17.44 -5.16
CA LEU A 78 1.07 18.82 -5.42
C LEU A 78 0.85 19.20 -6.89
N GLU A 79 1.37 18.41 -7.84
CA GLU A 79 1.21 18.66 -9.27
C GLU A 79 -0.26 18.65 -9.70
N THR A 80 -1.05 17.69 -9.20
CA THR A 80 -2.48 17.61 -9.49
C THR A 80 -3.20 18.89 -9.08
N TYR A 81 -2.92 19.42 -7.89
CA TYR A 81 -3.57 20.64 -7.44
C TYR A 81 -3.11 21.90 -8.19
N LEU A 82 -1.84 21.96 -8.60
CA LEU A 82 -1.32 23.05 -9.43
C LEU A 82 -1.96 23.07 -10.82
N ALA A 83 -2.19 21.90 -11.43
CA ALA A 83 -2.80 21.77 -12.75
C ALA A 83 -4.25 22.29 -12.81
N PHE A 84 -4.97 22.37 -11.68
CA PHE A 84 -6.35 22.87 -11.58
C PHE A 84 -6.48 24.24 -10.88
N ALA A 85 -5.38 24.97 -10.71
CA ALA A 85 -5.41 26.34 -10.23
C ALA A 85 -6.13 27.26 -11.24
N PRO A 86 -6.94 28.25 -10.80
CA PRO A 86 -7.15 28.68 -9.41
C PRO A 86 -8.35 28.02 -8.69
N LYS A 87 -9.22 27.28 -9.39
CA LYS A 87 -10.44 26.71 -8.80
C LYS A 87 -10.14 25.60 -7.77
N GLY A 88 -9.09 24.80 -7.99
CA GLY A 88 -8.62 23.78 -7.05
C GLY A 88 -7.88 24.35 -5.83
N PHE A 89 -7.42 25.61 -5.89
CA PHE A 89 -6.51 26.20 -4.89
C PHE A 89 -7.14 26.35 -3.50
N ARG A 90 -8.46 26.59 -3.41
CA ARG A 90 -9.16 26.73 -2.11
C ARG A 90 -9.33 25.39 -1.40
N SER A 91 -9.52 24.31 -2.15
CA SER A 91 -9.52 22.96 -1.57
C SER A 91 -8.10 22.53 -1.24
N PHE A 92 -7.15 22.84 -2.11
CA PHE A 92 -5.73 22.57 -1.90
C PHE A 92 -5.20 23.22 -0.63
N SER A 93 -5.43 24.52 -0.42
CA SER A 93 -4.87 25.26 0.72
C SER A 93 -5.38 24.78 2.09
N ARG A 94 -6.56 24.14 2.11
CA ARG A 94 -7.11 23.51 3.33
C ARG A 94 -6.54 22.12 3.59
N SER A 95 -6.31 21.34 2.55
CA SER A 95 -5.77 19.98 2.65
C SER A 95 -4.24 19.98 2.82
N LEU A 96 -3.54 20.90 2.15
CA LEU A 96 -2.08 20.94 2.08
C LEU A 96 -1.38 20.84 3.44
N PRO A 97 -1.74 21.59 4.51
CA PRO A 97 -1.02 21.51 5.78
C PRO A 97 -1.10 20.13 6.45
N VAL A 98 -2.25 19.44 6.31
CA VAL A 98 -2.47 18.09 6.87
C VAL A 98 -1.65 17.08 6.08
N TRP A 99 -1.74 17.12 4.75
CA TRP A 99 -1.00 16.22 3.86
C TRP A 99 0.51 16.42 3.93
N LEU A 100 0.97 17.67 4.03
CA LEU A 100 2.37 18.02 4.21
C LEU A 100 2.90 17.37 5.50
N LYS A 101 2.16 17.47 6.60
CA LYS A 101 2.57 16.88 7.88
C LYS A 101 2.50 15.34 7.87
N GLU A 102 1.45 14.75 7.31
CA GLU A 102 1.26 13.31 7.36
C GLU A 102 2.19 12.54 6.40
N LYS A 103 2.43 13.07 5.19
CA LYS A 103 3.25 12.38 4.18
C LYS A 103 4.75 12.65 4.32
N LEU A 104 5.18 13.90 4.56
CA LEU A 104 6.61 14.19 4.74
C LEU A 104 7.18 13.57 6.03
N PHE A 105 6.37 13.42 7.07
CA PHE A 105 6.80 12.81 8.33
C PHE A 105 6.40 11.33 8.45
N GLN A 106 5.95 10.68 7.36
CA GLN A 106 5.48 9.29 7.40
C GLN A 106 6.54 8.32 7.96
N LYS A 107 7.82 8.50 7.59
CA LYS A 107 8.92 7.71 8.19
C LYS A 107 9.00 7.87 9.70
N GLN A 108 8.88 9.10 10.20
CA GLN A 108 8.92 9.38 11.64
C GLN A 108 7.69 8.85 12.36
N VAL A 109 6.51 8.95 11.75
CA VAL A 109 5.25 8.41 12.30
C VAL A 109 5.33 6.89 12.43
N ILE A 110 5.79 6.19 11.38
CA ILE A 110 5.99 4.73 11.41
C ILE A 110 7.05 4.35 12.45
N ALA A 111 8.19 5.05 12.47
CA ALA A 111 9.25 4.77 13.43
C ALA A 111 8.77 4.90 14.88
N LYS A 112 8.01 5.97 15.20
CA LYS A 112 7.41 6.16 16.54
C LYS A 112 6.38 5.09 16.89
N ALA A 113 5.59 4.64 15.92
CA ALA A 113 4.60 3.58 16.15
C ALA A 113 5.27 2.22 16.45
N LEU A 114 6.45 1.99 15.88
CA LEU A 114 7.23 0.75 16.06
C LEU A 114 8.22 0.80 17.24
N GLU A 115 8.55 2.00 17.74
CA GLU A 115 9.48 2.21 18.86
C GLU A 115 9.16 1.37 20.11
N PRO A 116 7.88 1.20 20.53
CA PRO A 116 7.55 0.34 21.67
C PRO A 116 7.86 -1.16 21.46
N ILE A 117 8.05 -1.59 20.21
CA ILE A 117 8.28 -3.00 19.84
C ILE A 117 9.76 -3.25 19.53
N PHE A 118 10.38 -2.35 18.77
CA PHE A 118 11.72 -2.53 18.22
C PHE A 118 12.77 -1.60 18.82
N GLY A 119 12.36 -0.59 19.60
CA GLY A 119 13.22 0.55 19.93
C GLY A 119 13.55 1.38 18.68
N GLU A 120 14.76 1.93 18.63
CA GLU A 120 15.22 2.70 17.48
C GLU A 120 15.50 1.78 16.28
N LEU A 121 14.72 1.94 15.20
CA LEU A 121 14.86 1.14 13.98
C LEU A 121 16.05 1.55 13.10
N GLY A 122 16.44 2.83 13.13
CA GLY A 122 17.51 3.35 12.26
C GLY A 122 17.31 2.98 10.78
N ASP A 123 18.30 2.31 10.21
CA ASP A 123 18.33 1.86 8.81
C ASP A 123 17.54 0.56 8.54
N ARG A 124 16.96 -0.07 9.57
CA ARG A 124 16.13 -1.27 9.43
C ARG A 124 14.75 -0.94 8.82
N LEU A 125 14.34 0.32 8.83
CA LEU A 125 13.07 0.77 8.23
C LEU A 125 13.29 1.15 6.75
N LEU A 126 12.82 0.28 5.87
CA LEU A 126 12.93 0.41 4.41
C LEU A 126 11.58 0.76 3.78
N PHE A 127 11.63 1.28 2.55
CA PHE A 127 10.45 1.65 1.77
C PHE A 127 10.54 1.04 0.37
N SER A 128 9.42 0.45 -0.07
CA SER A 128 9.23 -0.08 -1.43
C SER A 128 8.29 0.83 -2.22
N GLU A 129 8.19 0.60 -3.52
CA GLU A 129 7.18 1.23 -4.39
C GLU A 129 5.86 0.47 -4.31
N HIS A 130 4.75 1.21 -4.37
CA HIS A 130 3.40 0.64 -4.20
C HIS A 130 3.07 -0.42 -5.25
N HIS A 131 3.25 -0.09 -6.52
CA HIS A 131 2.97 -1.01 -7.64
C HIS A 131 3.94 -2.18 -7.70
N LEU A 132 5.20 -1.97 -7.31
CA LEU A 132 6.17 -3.05 -7.19
C LEU A 132 5.78 -4.01 -6.06
N SER A 133 5.27 -3.49 -4.94
CA SER A 133 4.78 -4.30 -3.82
C SER A 133 3.59 -5.16 -4.24
N HIS A 134 2.64 -4.60 -5.01
CA HIS A 134 1.55 -5.36 -5.62
C HIS A 134 2.08 -6.49 -6.53
N ALA A 135 2.94 -6.15 -7.50
CA ALA A 135 3.48 -7.12 -8.44
C ALA A 135 4.27 -8.24 -7.72
N ALA A 136 5.08 -7.88 -6.71
CA ALA A 136 5.84 -8.83 -5.89
C ALA A 136 4.93 -9.77 -5.09
N SER A 137 3.85 -9.25 -4.49
CA SER A 137 2.86 -10.05 -3.76
C SER A 137 2.10 -11.05 -4.63
N ALA A 138 2.05 -10.82 -5.95
CA ALA A 138 1.46 -11.75 -6.90
C ALA A 138 2.50 -12.77 -7.41
N PHE A 139 3.69 -12.30 -7.82
CA PHE A 139 4.69 -13.14 -8.47
C PHE A 139 5.39 -14.11 -7.52
N PHE A 140 5.97 -13.62 -6.42
CA PHE A 140 6.81 -14.46 -5.54
C PHE A 140 6.08 -15.61 -4.85
N PRO A 141 4.80 -15.50 -4.43
CA PRO A 141 4.06 -16.65 -3.92
C PRO A 141 3.41 -17.50 -5.02
N SER A 142 3.49 -17.10 -6.29
CA SER A 142 2.96 -17.89 -7.40
C SER A 142 3.81 -19.14 -7.66
N PRO A 143 3.26 -20.19 -8.29
CA PRO A 143 4.04 -21.38 -8.65
C PRO A 143 4.95 -21.15 -9.88
N PHE A 144 4.93 -19.96 -10.48
CA PHE A 144 5.60 -19.68 -11.76
C PHE A 144 7.02 -19.17 -11.53
N LYS A 145 7.99 -19.74 -12.27
CA LYS A 145 9.38 -19.25 -12.30
C LYS A 145 9.61 -18.12 -13.29
N ASP A 146 8.76 -18.01 -14.31
CA ASP A 146 8.78 -16.94 -15.31
C ASP A 146 7.32 -16.57 -15.60
N ALA A 147 6.96 -15.30 -15.44
CA ALA A 147 5.60 -14.82 -15.66
C ALA A 147 5.56 -13.33 -16.03
N ALA A 148 4.60 -12.99 -16.89
CA ALA A 148 4.15 -11.61 -17.01
C ALA A 148 3.23 -11.27 -15.83
N VAL A 149 3.43 -10.11 -15.23
CA VAL A 149 2.66 -9.60 -14.09
C VAL A 149 1.98 -8.31 -14.52
N LEU A 150 0.67 -8.24 -14.32
CA LEU A 150 -0.14 -7.05 -14.60
C LEU A 150 -0.74 -6.55 -13.28
N THR A 151 -0.36 -5.34 -12.89
CA THR A 151 -0.95 -4.65 -11.74
C THR A 151 -1.88 -3.56 -12.26
N MET A 152 -3.15 -3.60 -11.86
CA MET A 152 -4.15 -2.58 -12.18
C MET A 152 -4.75 -2.06 -10.88
N ASP A 153 -4.57 -0.78 -10.61
CA ASP A 153 -4.99 -0.16 -9.34
C ASP A 153 -5.67 1.21 -9.60
N GLY A 154 -6.25 1.80 -8.56
CA GLY A 154 -6.72 3.18 -8.57
C GLY A 154 -5.56 4.12 -8.87
N VAL A 155 -4.63 4.27 -7.92
CA VAL A 155 -3.40 5.06 -8.09
C VAL A 155 -2.41 4.80 -6.95
N GLY A 156 -1.14 4.54 -7.29
CA GLY A 156 -0.03 4.48 -6.35
C GLY A 156 0.61 5.85 -6.11
N GLU A 157 1.94 5.92 -6.22
CA GLU A 157 2.69 7.18 -6.22
C GLU A 157 2.34 8.02 -7.45
N TRP A 158 2.45 7.43 -8.64
CA TRP A 158 2.08 7.99 -9.95
C TRP A 158 1.38 6.98 -10.84
N VAL A 159 1.84 5.74 -10.73
CA VAL A 159 1.38 4.61 -11.53
C VAL A 159 -0.06 4.24 -11.19
N THR A 160 -0.81 3.88 -12.21
CA THR A 160 -2.20 3.39 -12.13
C THR A 160 -2.29 1.98 -12.70
N THR A 161 -1.41 1.63 -13.64
CA THR A 161 -1.26 0.29 -14.18
C THR A 161 0.20 0.04 -14.51
N SER A 162 0.72 -1.13 -14.17
CA SER A 162 2.08 -1.55 -14.55
C SER A 162 2.09 -2.95 -15.13
N THR A 163 3.03 -3.17 -16.04
CA THR A 163 3.37 -4.49 -16.59
C THR A 163 4.81 -4.82 -16.23
N SER A 164 5.02 -5.99 -15.65
CA SER A 164 6.34 -6.44 -15.21
C SER A 164 6.61 -7.87 -15.69
N ILE A 165 7.88 -8.23 -15.78
CA ILE A 165 8.33 -9.62 -15.98
C ILE A 165 8.99 -10.10 -14.70
N GLY A 166 8.45 -11.16 -14.12
CA GLY A 166 9.06 -11.88 -13.02
C GLY A 166 9.87 -13.06 -13.53
N ARG A 167 11.13 -13.22 -13.08
CA ARG A 167 12.00 -14.37 -13.39
C ARG A 167 12.78 -14.82 -12.17
N GLY A 168 12.52 -16.02 -11.69
CA GLY A 168 13.15 -16.56 -10.49
C GLY A 168 12.93 -15.64 -9.29
N ASN A 169 13.98 -14.93 -8.87
CA ASN A 169 13.94 -13.97 -7.76
C ASN A 169 13.97 -12.50 -8.19
N THR A 170 13.83 -12.20 -9.49
CA THR A 170 13.80 -10.83 -10.01
C THR A 170 12.41 -10.46 -10.51
N LEU A 171 12.11 -9.17 -10.44
CA LEU A 171 10.88 -8.59 -10.95
C LEU A 171 11.19 -7.23 -11.57
N GLU A 172 11.01 -7.13 -12.88
CA GLU A 172 11.37 -5.94 -13.67
C GLU A 172 10.11 -5.32 -14.27
N THR A 173 9.86 -4.04 -13.97
CA THR A 173 8.76 -3.28 -14.60
C THR A 173 9.16 -2.84 -15.99
N LEU A 174 8.33 -3.17 -16.99
CA LEU A 174 8.56 -2.84 -18.39
C LEU A 174 7.84 -1.57 -18.84
N ASN A 175 6.56 -1.45 -18.48
CA ASN A 175 5.73 -0.31 -18.87
C ASN A 175 4.77 0.07 -17.76
N GLU A 176 4.44 1.35 -17.74
CA GLU A 176 3.52 1.95 -16.78
C GLU A 176 2.54 2.88 -17.49
N ILE A 177 1.32 2.94 -16.96
CA ILE A 177 0.36 4.00 -17.22
C ILE A 177 0.29 4.83 -15.96
N HIS A 178 0.37 6.15 -16.13
CA HIS A 178 0.38 7.09 -15.02
C HIS A 178 -0.94 7.84 -14.91
N PHE A 179 -1.20 8.33 -13.69
CA PHE A 179 -2.25 9.29 -13.43
C PHE A 179 -2.15 10.49 -14.41
N PRO A 180 -3.26 10.98 -14.97
CA PRO A 180 -4.65 10.76 -14.59
C PRO A 180 -5.35 9.57 -15.26
N HIS A 181 -4.66 8.80 -16.10
CA HIS A 181 -5.27 7.69 -16.82
C HIS A 181 -5.33 6.44 -15.94
N SER A 182 -6.49 6.16 -15.34
CA SER A 182 -6.68 5.00 -14.45
C SER A 182 -8.00 4.30 -14.73
N LEU A 183 -7.92 3.01 -15.03
CA LEU A 183 -9.10 2.15 -15.12
C LEU A 183 -9.75 1.96 -13.74
N GLY A 184 -8.95 1.91 -12.66
CA GLY A 184 -9.46 1.85 -11.29
C GLY A 184 -10.28 3.10 -10.93
N LEU A 185 -9.75 4.30 -11.20
CA LEU A 185 -10.49 5.54 -10.92
C LEU A 185 -11.70 5.73 -11.83
N LEU A 186 -11.62 5.28 -13.09
CA LEU A 186 -12.78 5.24 -13.98
C LEU A 186 -13.90 4.37 -13.38
N TYR A 187 -13.54 3.18 -12.90
CA TYR A 187 -14.48 2.27 -12.27
C TYR A 187 -15.06 2.83 -10.95
N SER A 188 -14.24 3.52 -10.15
CA SER A 188 -14.70 4.25 -8.96
C SER A 188 -15.65 5.40 -9.32
N ALA A 189 -15.46 6.10 -10.44
CA ALA A 189 -16.38 7.15 -10.89
C ALA A 189 -17.79 6.58 -11.19
N PHE A 190 -17.87 5.42 -11.87
CA PHE A 190 -19.14 4.73 -12.08
C PHE A 190 -19.73 4.16 -10.80
N THR A 191 -18.89 3.69 -9.88
CA THR A 191 -19.31 3.27 -8.52
C THR A 191 -20.01 4.41 -7.79
N TYR A 192 -19.44 5.62 -7.84
CA TYR A 192 -20.08 6.80 -7.28
C TYR A 192 -21.37 7.16 -8.03
N TYR A 193 -21.34 7.18 -9.36
CA TYR A 193 -22.49 7.55 -10.20
C TYR A 193 -23.72 6.67 -9.94
N THR A 194 -23.50 5.37 -9.73
CA THR A 194 -24.56 4.38 -9.43
C THR A 194 -25.03 4.43 -7.97
N GLY A 195 -24.52 5.37 -7.16
CA GLY A 195 -24.95 5.59 -5.79
C GLY A 195 -24.24 4.73 -4.75
N PHE A 196 -23.17 4.02 -5.11
CA PHE A 196 -22.36 3.26 -4.16
C PHE A 196 -21.21 4.06 -3.57
N LYS A 197 -20.72 3.60 -2.41
CA LYS A 197 -19.58 4.19 -1.72
C LYS A 197 -18.28 3.77 -2.45
N VAL A 198 -17.46 4.75 -2.86
CA VAL A 198 -16.12 4.51 -3.43
C VAL A 198 -15.17 3.86 -2.42
N ASN A 199 -14.22 3.06 -2.89
CA ASN A 199 -13.29 2.23 -2.12
C ASN A 199 -13.99 1.19 -1.23
N SER A 200 -15.16 0.74 -1.65
CA SER A 200 -15.95 -0.25 -0.92
C SER A 200 -17.03 -0.87 -1.79
N GLY A 201 -17.67 -0.10 -2.66
CA GLY A 201 -18.83 -0.48 -3.45
C GLY A 201 -18.52 -1.01 -4.83
N GLU A 202 -17.26 -1.01 -5.26
CA GLU A 202 -16.80 -1.43 -6.58
C GLU A 202 -17.28 -2.85 -6.92
N TYR A 203 -17.21 -3.78 -5.95
CA TYR A 203 -17.69 -5.15 -6.14
C TYR A 203 -19.22 -5.23 -6.35
N LYS A 204 -19.99 -4.24 -5.87
CA LYS A 204 -21.44 -4.19 -6.08
C LYS A 204 -21.76 -3.79 -7.52
N VAL A 205 -21.01 -2.85 -8.09
CA VAL A 205 -21.12 -2.52 -9.52
C VAL A 205 -20.79 -3.74 -10.37
N MET A 206 -19.77 -4.51 -10.00
CA MET A 206 -19.44 -5.76 -10.70
C MET A 206 -20.59 -6.76 -10.59
N GLY A 207 -21.20 -6.86 -9.40
CA GLY A 207 -22.38 -7.68 -9.18
C GLY A 207 -23.62 -7.23 -9.97
N LEU A 208 -23.72 -5.95 -10.33
CA LEU A 208 -24.77 -5.40 -11.19
C LEU A 208 -24.50 -5.60 -12.68
N ALA A 209 -23.23 -5.71 -13.10
CA ALA A 209 -22.85 -5.86 -14.50
C ALA A 209 -23.62 -6.94 -15.31
N PRO A 210 -23.97 -8.13 -14.76
CA PRO A 210 -24.76 -9.11 -15.51
C PRO A 210 -26.24 -8.73 -15.71
N TYR A 211 -26.70 -7.60 -15.16
CA TYR A 211 -28.11 -7.15 -15.21
C TYR A 211 -28.37 -5.97 -16.17
N GLY A 212 -27.35 -5.44 -16.86
CA GLY A 212 -27.50 -4.40 -17.89
C GLY A 212 -26.81 -3.08 -17.57
#